data_AF-A0A7C3D662-F1
#
_entry.id   AF-A0A7C3D662-F1
#
_cell.length_a   1.000
_cell.length_b   1.000
_cell.length_c   1.000
_cell.angle_alpha   90.00
_cell.angle_beta   90.00
_cell.angle_gamma   90.00
#
_symmetry.space_group_name_H-M   'P 1'
#
loop_
_entity.id
_entity.type
_entity.pdbx_description
1 polymer ?
#
loop_
_entity_poly.entity_id
_entity_poly.type
_entity_poly.pdbx_seq_one_letter_code
_entity_poly.pdbx_strand_id
1 'polypeptide(L)'
;MERIRRNLRQPYFSSVIPELFERSGTDALRFLQTKASFENRIWDIPKICQALRSAAVLTATGLSDRTEVVLAALEVLHEFPAWDYFVDGDEVIGLQRAPESVKSVVFALELAGDRLPRDVRERTERDLTEKGCLPCYRTLWGMDHPDRVRGWGFAADAKVNFQELDFGRWPELLRKTNLHAVPLAALGIGALYLSGKEGRAENWLETATRHARWFCRNVYLPDGSYPEGISYWAYATEELLTFLWALERFKSLDLFDELNLPGQVRFALALQAGSADVGPGKHNGFLVRDGRTPDVVNFSDAKHSFRMAAMAWIANKLRDPVAQRAALERAGVWDEFALLAVDPDVPEAQAWPAHLQSVRLDTGWVIWRTGWSDRDTVVAFRSGGPANHEHADRNTVVLKANGEWLLRDPAGA
;
A
#
# COMPACT_ATOMS: atom_id res chain seq x y z
N MET A 1 -15.34 12.86 3.90
CA MET A 1 -16.03 12.59 5.18
C MET A 1 -17.28 11.73 5.06
N GLU A 2 -18.27 12.10 4.23
CA GLU A 2 -19.52 11.33 4.11
C GLU A 2 -19.28 9.86 3.75
N ARG A 3 -18.43 9.60 2.75
CA ARG A 3 -18.05 8.25 2.34
C ARG A 3 -17.48 7.39 3.47
N ILE A 4 -16.57 7.95 4.27
CA ILE A 4 -15.99 7.26 5.45
C ILE A 4 -17.10 6.89 6.45
N ARG A 5 -17.98 7.83 6.81
CA ARG A 5 -19.08 7.57 7.74
C ARG A 5 -20.06 6.52 7.22
N ARG A 6 -20.34 6.56 5.90
CA ARG A 6 -21.17 5.57 5.23
C ARG A 6 -20.54 4.18 5.31
N ASN A 7 -19.26 4.07 4.99
CA ASN A 7 -18.51 2.82 4.99
C ASN A 7 -18.40 2.20 6.38
N LEU A 8 -18.18 3.00 7.43
CA LEU A 8 -18.15 2.48 8.81
C LEU A 8 -19.49 1.87 9.28
N ARG A 9 -20.59 2.09 8.57
CA ARG A 9 -21.89 1.45 8.88
C ARG A 9 -22.13 0.16 8.09
N GLN A 10 -21.22 -0.19 7.19
CA GLN A 10 -21.38 -1.34 6.30
C GLN A 10 -20.92 -2.63 6.99
N PRO A 11 -21.61 -3.77 6.76
CA PRO A 11 -21.26 -5.04 7.40
C PRO A 11 -19.81 -5.48 7.19
N TYR A 12 -19.24 -5.20 6.00
CA TYR A 12 -17.87 -5.56 5.66
C TYR A 12 -16.79 -4.76 6.42
N PHE A 13 -17.15 -3.67 7.11
CA PHE A 13 -16.26 -2.92 8.00
C PHE A 13 -16.53 -3.20 9.50
N SER A 14 -17.38 -4.17 9.83
CA SER A 14 -17.70 -4.50 11.23
C SER A 14 -16.48 -4.97 12.04
N SER A 15 -15.59 -5.76 11.43
CA SER A 15 -14.33 -6.20 12.06
C SER A 15 -13.28 -5.08 12.13
N VAL A 16 -13.41 -4.05 11.30
CA VAL A 16 -12.48 -2.93 11.20
C VAL A 16 -12.64 -1.94 12.35
N ILE A 17 -13.86 -1.71 12.84
CA ILE A 17 -14.10 -0.75 13.93
C ILE A 17 -13.31 -1.11 15.21
N PRO A 18 -13.38 -2.34 15.75
CA PRO A 18 -12.57 -2.73 16.91
C PRO A 18 -11.07 -2.52 16.69
N GLU A 19 -10.55 -2.79 15.50
CA GLU A 19 -9.15 -2.56 15.18
C GLU A 19 -8.76 -1.08 15.20
N LEU A 20 -9.62 -0.17 14.72
CA LEU A 20 -9.38 1.29 14.85
C LEU A 20 -9.21 1.68 16.32
N PHE A 21 -10.08 1.15 17.19
CA PHE A 21 -10.00 1.40 18.64
C PHE A 21 -8.74 0.81 19.27
N GLU A 22 -8.32 -0.39 18.86
CA GLU A 22 -7.08 -1.02 19.34
C GLU A 22 -5.84 -0.21 18.93
N ARG A 23 -5.75 0.15 17.65
CA ARG A 23 -4.61 0.88 17.06
C ARG A 23 -4.43 2.28 17.63
N SER A 24 -5.49 2.88 18.18
CA SER A 24 -5.45 4.20 18.84
C SER A 24 -5.87 4.13 20.32
N GLY A 25 -5.69 2.99 20.98
CA GLY A 25 -6.08 2.78 22.37
C GLY A 25 -5.01 3.21 23.38
N THR A 26 -5.21 2.83 24.64
CA THR A 26 -4.29 3.15 25.75
C THR A 26 -2.87 2.65 25.52
N ASP A 27 -2.69 1.47 24.91
CA ASP A 27 -1.36 0.93 24.61
C ASP A 27 -0.65 1.73 23.51
N ALA A 28 -1.40 2.21 22.52
CA ALA A 28 -0.86 3.09 21.48
C ALA A 28 -0.43 4.43 22.10
N LEU A 29 -1.27 5.05 22.94
CA LEU A 29 -0.92 6.29 23.63
C LEU A 29 0.30 6.10 24.55
N ARG A 30 0.36 5.00 25.31
CA ARG A 30 1.53 4.66 26.14
C ARG A 30 2.79 4.51 25.29
N PHE A 31 2.68 3.85 24.13
CA PHE A 31 3.80 3.69 23.22
C PHE A 31 4.31 5.06 22.73
N LEU A 32 3.42 5.94 22.29
CA LEU A 32 3.75 7.30 21.85
C LEU A 32 4.41 8.12 22.96
N GLN A 33 3.91 8.04 24.19
CA GLN A 33 4.40 8.86 25.30
C GLN A 33 5.71 8.36 25.93
N THR A 34 6.00 7.07 25.88
CA THR A 34 7.05 6.48 26.73
C THR A 34 7.97 5.47 26.04
N LYS A 35 7.64 5.00 24.84
CA LYS A 35 8.36 3.87 24.22
C LYS A 35 8.88 4.14 22.81
N ALA A 36 8.38 5.15 22.11
CA ALA A 36 8.90 5.50 20.81
C ALA A 36 10.38 5.87 20.95
N SER A 37 11.25 5.12 20.26
CA SER A 37 12.68 5.38 20.22
C SER A 37 13.01 6.09 18.91
N PHE A 38 13.55 7.30 19.02
CA PHE A 38 13.97 8.08 17.85
C PHE A 38 15.11 7.40 17.07
N GLU A 39 15.81 6.45 17.70
CA GLU A 39 16.85 5.62 17.09
C GLU A 39 16.29 4.40 16.33
N ASN A 40 14.97 4.16 16.39
CA ASN A 40 14.32 2.99 15.77
C ASN A 40 13.22 3.38 14.77
N ARG A 41 13.52 4.36 13.92
CA ARG A 41 12.58 4.88 12.93
C ARG A 41 12.02 3.82 11.96
N ILE A 42 12.75 2.72 11.75
CA ILE A 42 12.33 1.60 10.89
C ILE A 42 11.05 0.94 11.41
N TRP A 43 10.95 0.72 12.73
CA TRP A 43 9.86 -0.05 13.34
C TRP A 43 8.84 0.81 14.08
N ASP A 44 9.22 2.02 14.51
CA ASP A 44 8.36 2.88 15.32
C ASP A 44 7.50 3.80 14.46
N ILE A 45 8.03 4.39 13.38
CA ILE A 45 7.25 5.26 12.48
C ILE A 45 5.99 4.56 11.93
N PRO A 46 6.02 3.29 11.49
CA PRO A 46 4.83 2.62 10.97
C PRO A 46 3.73 2.50 12.03
N LYS A 47 4.12 2.19 13.27
CA LYS A 47 3.19 2.12 14.41
C LYS A 47 2.59 3.48 14.74
N ILE A 48 3.41 4.54 14.69
CA ILE A 48 2.96 5.92 14.89
C ILE A 48 1.97 6.32 13.79
N CYS A 49 2.29 6.04 12.54
CA CYS A 49 1.44 6.33 11.37
C CYS A 49 0.11 5.58 11.43
N GLN A 50 0.11 4.32 11.87
CA GLN A 50 -1.10 3.54 12.07
C GLN A 50 -1.98 4.13 13.18
N ALA A 51 -1.40 4.44 14.35
CA ALA A 51 -2.12 5.08 15.45
C ALA A 51 -2.70 6.44 15.02
N LEU A 52 -1.92 7.24 14.29
CA LEU A 52 -2.33 8.55 13.77
C LEU A 52 -3.54 8.44 12.85
N ARG A 53 -3.50 7.55 11.83
CA ARG A 53 -4.63 7.36 10.89
C ARG A 53 -5.88 6.85 11.60
N SER A 54 -5.75 5.84 12.46
CA SER A 54 -6.86 5.27 13.21
C SER A 54 -7.51 6.31 14.15
N ALA A 55 -6.70 7.08 14.89
CA ALA A 55 -7.18 8.16 15.76
C ALA A 55 -7.88 9.27 14.97
N ALA A 56 -7.33 9.66 13.81
CA ALA A 56 -7.92 10.67 12.95
C ALA A 56 -9.30 10.26 12.43
N VAL A 57 -9.47 8.99 12.01
CA VAL A 57 -10.77 8.44 11.60
C VAL A 57 -11.79 8.52 12.75
N LEU A 58 -11.44 8.00 13.93
CA LEU A 58 -12.35 7.96 15.07
C LEU A 58 -12.80 9.37 15.50
N THR A 59 -11.85 10.31 15.59
CA THR A 59 -12.13 11.71 15.95
C THR A 59 -13.01 12.39 14.90
N ALA A 60 -12.65 12.29 13.62
CA ALA A 60 -13.36 13.01 12.55
C ALA A 60 -14.79 12.47 12.31
N THR A 61 -15.01 11.18 12.60
CA THR A 61 -16.32 10.53 12.45
C THR A 61 -17.22 10.73 13.65
N GLY A 62 -16.66 11.11 14.81
CA GLY A 62 -17.40 11.28 16.06
C GLY A 62 -17.65 9.96 16.80
N LEU A 63 -17.00 8.87 16.41
CA LEU A 63 -17.11 7.58 17.09
C LEU A 63 -16.40 7.60 18.46
N SER A 64 -15.28 8.32 18.56
CA SER A 64 -14.56 8.55 19.80
C SER A 64 -13.61 9.73 19.60
N ASP A 65 -13.55 10.65 20.57
CA ASP A 65 -12.54 11.70 20.53
C ASP A 65 -11.17 11.12 20.86
N ARG A 66 -10.29 11.10 19.86
CA ARG A 66 -8.90 10.63 19.96
C ARG A 66 -7.92 11.76 19.64
N THR A 67 -8.32 13.01 19.85
CA THR A 67 -7.46 14.17 19.59
C THR A 67 -6.12 14.09 20.33
N GLU A 68 -6.11 13.57 21.57
CA GLU A 68 -4.87 13.34 22.34
C GLU A 68 -3.89 12.39 21.64
N VAL A 69 -4.39 11.34 20.98
CA VAL A 69 -3.56 10.36 20.26
C VAL A 69 -3.04 10.97 18.96
N VAL A 70 -3.87 11.76 18.26
CA VAL A 70 -3.45 12.50 17.06
C VAL A 70 -2.31 13.45 17.41
N LEU A 71 -2.47 14.26 18.47
CA LEU A 71 -1.45 15.22 18.91
C LEU A 71 -0.17 14.51 19.37
N ALA A 72 -0.29 13.44 20.17
CA ALA A 72 0.87 12.67 20.62
C ALA A 72 1.63 12.03 19.44
N ALA A 73 0.92 11.50 18.44
CA ALA A 73 1.55 10.90 17.27
C ALA A 73 2.29 11.93 16.41
N LEU A 74 1.70 13.11 16.20
CA LEU A 74 2.36 14.21 15.48
C LEU A 74 3.59 14.72 16.23
N GLU A 75 3.48 14.90 17.56
CA GLU A 75 4.61 15.34 18.38
C GLU A 75 5.78 14.37 18.29
N VAL A 76 5.51 13.06 18.42
CA VAL A 76 6.56 12.04 18.29
C VAL A 76 7.18 12.05 16.88
N LEU A 77 6.38 12.23 15.82
CA LEU A 77 6.91 12.39 14.46
C LEU A 77 7.81 13.62 14.29
N HIS A 78 7.54 14.69 15.03
CA HIS A 78 8.35 15.90 14.99
C HIS A 78 9.74 15.72 15.60
N GLU A 79 9.86 14.84 16.58
CA GLU A 79 11.12 14.55 17.26
C GLU A 79 12.07 13.69 16.42
N PHE A 80 11.56 12.96 15.42
CA PHE A 80 12.45 12.30 14.46
C PHE A 80 13.19 13.35 13.60
N PRO A 81 14.54 13.29 13.53
CA PRO A 81 15.30 14.21 12.69
C PRO A 81 15.05 13.99 11.20
N ALA A 82 14.75 12.75 10.83
CA ALA A 82 14.35 12.33 9.49
C ALA A 82 13.34 11.18 9.60
N TRP A 83 12.37 11.16 8.69
CA TRP A 83 11.38 10.08 8.66
C TRP A 83 11.91 8.84 7.97
N ASP A 84 12.79 8.96 6.98
CA ASP A 84 13.41 7.80 6.35
C ASP A 84 14.83 7.51 6.85
N TYR A 85 15.28 6.28 6.59
CA TYR A 85 16.57 5.76 6.99
C TYR A 85 17.47 5.40 5.81
N PHE A 86 17.04 5.75 4.59
CA PHE A 86 17.86 5.70 3.38
C PHE A 86 18.47 7.06 3.08
N VAL A 87 19.67 7.04 2.50
CA VAL A 87 20.43 8.25 2.14
C VAL A 87 21.01 8.14 0.74
N ASP A 88 21.30 9.29 0.14
CA ASP A 88 22.19 9.46 -1.00
C ASP A 88 23.38 10.32 -0.56
N GLY A 89 24.52 9.69 -0.23
CA GLY A 89 25.56 10.30 0.57
C GLY A 89 25.04 10.64 1.97
N ASP A 90 25.01 11.92 2.34
CA ASP A 90 24.51 12.38 3.63
C ASP A 90 23.05 12.86 3.59
N GLU A 91 22.43 12.88 2.40
CA GLU A 91 21.09 13.43 2.21
C GLU A 91 20.03 12.35 2.28
N VAL A 92 19.00 12.53 3.11
CA VAL A 92 17.91 11.56 3.24
C VAL A 92 17.12 11.46 1.94
N ILE A 93 16.85 10.22 1.52
CA ILE A 93 15.93 9.87 0.43
C ILE A 93 14.73 9.09 1.00
N GLY A 94 13.55 9.30 0.43
CA GLY A 94 12.31 8.69 0.90
C GLY A 94 12.00 7.43 0.10
N LEU A 95 12.09 6.26 0.71
CA LEU A 95 11.81 4.97 0.04
C LEU A 95 10.75 4.15 0.78
N GLN A 96 10.62 4.33 2.11
CA GLN A 96 9.69 3.55 2.91
C GLN A 96 8.96 4.42 3.93
N ARG A 97 9.69 4.93 4.93
CA ARG A 97 9.09 5.57 6.10
C ARG A 97 8.69 7.01 5.84
N ALA A 98 9.48 7.77 5.08
CA ALA A 98 9.06 9.11 4.67
C ALA A 98 7.77 9.06 3.80
N PRO A 99 7.67 8.20 2.76
CA PRO A 99 6.43 8.02 2.02
C PRO A 99 5.21 7.63 2.87
N GLU A 100 5.38 6.69 3.81
CA GLU A 100 4.34 6.27 4.75
C GLU A 100 3.86 7.43 5.64
N SER A 101 4.81 8.19 6.19
CA SER A 101 4.53 9.37 7.00
C SER A 101 3.81 10.46 6.20
N VAL A 102 4.24 10.75 4.97
CA VAL A 102 3.58 11.76 4.11
C VAL A 102 2.10 11.44 3.95
N LYS A 103 1.76 10.22 3.55
CA LYS A 103 0.37 9.82 3.33
C LYS A 103 -0.44 9.83 4.63
N SER A 104 0.15 9.37 5.72
CA SER A 104 -0.51 9.31 7.03
C SER A 104 -0.77 10.69 7.63
N VAL A 105 0.21 11.59 7.50
CA VAL A 105 0.12 12.98 7.95
C VAL A 105 -0.90 13.75 7.11
N VAL A 106 -0.83 13.68 5.78
CA VAL A 106 -1.83 14.35 4.92
C VAL A 106 -3.24 13.82 5.22
N PHE A 107 -3.40 12.51 5.34
CA PHE A 107 -4.68 11.90 5.71
C PHE A 107 -5.19 12.43 7.06
N ALA A 108 -4.34 12.52 8.08
CA ALA A 108 -4.72 13.05 9.39
C ALA A 108 -5.01 14.56 9.38
N LEU A 109 -4.23 15.38 8.66
CA LEU A 109 -4.44 16.82 8.55
C LEU A 109 -5.77 17.16 7.89
N GLU A 110 -6.14 16.40 6.85
CA GLU A 110 -7.42 16.53 6.14
C GLU A 110 -8.61 16.09 7.01
N LEU A 111 -8.47 15.02 7.80
CA LEU A 111 -9.54 14.55 8.69
C LEU A 111 -9.70 15.38 9.96
N ALA A 112 -8.59 15.82 10.55
CA ALA A 112 -8.62 16.59 11.78
C ALA A 112 -9.21 18.00 11.54
N GLY A 113 -8.98 18.58 10.35
CA GLY A 113 -9.47 19.91 10.00
C GLY A 113 -9.02 20.96 11.03
N ASP A 114 -9.89 21.88 11.41
CA ASP A 114 -9.56 22.97 12.34
C ASP A 114 -9.39 22.53 13.81
N ARG A 115 -9.46 21.22 14.11
CA ARG A 115 -9.27 20.70 15.48
C ARG A 115 -7.82 20.73 15.95
N LEU A 116 -6.86 20.83 15.03
CA LEU A 116 -5.45 20.89 15.38
C LEU A 116 -5.06 22.34 15.72
N PRO A 117 -4.32 22.57 16.81
CA PRO A 117 -3.70 23.86 17.07
C PRO A 117 -2.88 24.34 15.86
N ARG A 118 -2.93 25.65 15.60
CA ARG A 118 -2.33 26.26 14.42
C ARG A 118 -0.82 26.02 14.35
N ASP A 119 -0.13 26.13 15.48
CA ASP A 119 1.30 25.88 15.63
C ASP A 119 1.67 24.42 15.35
N VAL A 120 0.87 23.46 15.82
CA VAL A 120 1.03 22.04 15.50
C VAL A 120 0.86 21.80 14.00
N ARG A 121 -0.17 22.40 13.39
CA ARG A 121 -0.39 22.32 11.95
C ARG A 121 0.80 22.90 11.17
N GLU A 122 1.26 24.10 11.49
CA GLU A 122 2.39 24.74 10.81
C GLU A 122 3.70 23.94 10.97
N ARG A 123 3.98 23.41 12.18
CA ARG A 123 5.11 22.49 12.43
C ARG A 123 4.99 21.21 11.59
N THR A 124 3.78 20.64 11.50
CA THR A 124 3.51 19.44 10.71
C THR A 124 3.66 19.67 9.22
N GLU A 125 3.20 20.81 8.69
CA GLU A 125 3.36 21.14 7.28
C GLU A 125 4.83 21.35 6.90
N ARG A 126 5.62 21.94 7.80
CA ARG A 126 7.09 22.04 7.63
C ARG A 126 7.76 20.67 7.60
N ASP A 127 7.43 19.79 8.54
CA ASP A 127 8.00 18.44 8.57
C ASP A 127 7.53 17.58 7.39
N LEU A 128 6.27 17.71 6.98
CA LEU A 128 5.74 17.09 5.76
C LEU A 128 6.55 17.50 4.53
N THR A 129 6.95 18.78 4.48
CA THR A 129 7.76 19.33 3.39
C THR A 129 9.19 18.81 3.43
N GLU A 130 9.88 18.97 4.56
CA GLU A 130 11.34 18.74 4.67
C GLU A 130 11.71 17.29 4.99
N LYS A 131 10.93 16.58 5.81
CA LYS A 131 11.19 15.19 6.21
C LYS A 131 10.42 14.17 5.37
N GLY A 132 9.40 14.62 4.65
CA GLY A 132 8.52 13.78 3.83
C GLY A 132 8.72 13.96 2.33
N CYS A 133 8.18 15.06 1.79
CA CYS A 133 8.11 15.31 0.35
C CYS A 133 9.49 15.49 -0.28
N LEU A 134 10.37 16.29 0.34
CA LEU A 134 11.72 16.53 -0.18
C LEU A 134 12.52 15.21 -0.32
N PRO A 135 12.57 14.32 0.69
CA PRO A 135 13.16 12.98 0.52
C PRO A 135 12.52 12.15 -0.59
N CYS A 136 11.19 12.13 -0.71
CA CYS A 136 10.51 11.40 -1.79
C CYS A 136 10.92 11.94 -3.18
N TYR A 137 11.01 13.26 -3.32
CA TYR A 137 11.50 13.92 -4.53
C TYR A 137 12.94 13.52 -4.86
N ARG A 138 13.84 13.51 -3.87
CA ARG A 138 15.25 13.09 -4.07
C ARG A 138 15.36 11.66 -4.57
N THR A 139 14.53 10.74 -4.06
CA THR A 139 14.47 9.36 -4.55
C THR A 139 14.12 9.31 -6.03
N LEU A 140 13.05 10.00 -6.44
CA LEU A 140 12.61 10.02 -7.84
C LEU A 140 13.65 10.69 -8.74
N TRP A 141 14.27 11.77 -8.27
CA TRP A 141 15.37 12.43 -8.96
C TRP A 141 16.56 11.48 -9.16
N GLY A 142 16.96 10.73 -8.13
CA GLY A 142 18.02 9.73 -8.22
C GLY A 142 17.69 8.61 -9.21
N MET A 143 16.42 8.19 -9.30
CA MET A 143 15.97 7.21 -10.31
C MET A 143 16.06 7.74 -11.75
N ASP A 144 15.95 9.06 -11.96
CA ASP A 144 16.14 9.70 -13.27
C ASP A 144 17.60 10.02 -13.60
N HIS A 145 18.44 10.15 -12.57
CA HIS A 145 19.84 10.54 -12.69
C HIS A 145 20.76 9.57 -11.94
N PRO A 146 20.74 8.26 -12.29
CA PRO A 146 21.52 7.23 -11.57
C PRO A 146 23.03 7.50 -11.63
N ASP A 147 23.52 8.18 -12.67
CA ASP A 147 24.92 8.58 -12.83
C ASP A 147 25.34 9.74 -11.90
N ARG A 148 24.38 10.39 -11.23
CA ARG A 148 24.60 11.57 -10.40
C ARG A 148 24.32 11.35 -8.92
N VAL A 149 23.85 10.16 -8.53
CA VAL A 149 23.73 9.82 -7.12
C VAL A 149 25.12 9.75 -6.48
N ARG A 150 25.23 10.19 -5.23
CA ARG A 150 26.49 10.21 -4.46
C ARG A 150 26.79 8.87 -3.79
N GLY A 151 25.78 8.05 -3.60
CA GLY A 151 25.87 6.71 -3.05
C GLY A 151 24.64 6.41 -2.22
N TRP A 152 23.71 5.64 -2.79
CA TRP A 152 22.56 5.17 -2.05
C TRP A 152 23.00 4.22 -0.94
N GLY A 153 22.30 4.26 0.19
CA GLY A 153 22.63 3.40 1.31
C GLY A 153 21.70 3.60 2.49
N PHE A 154 22.04 2.97 3.60
CA PHE A 154 21.41 3.25 4.87
C PHE A 154 22.09 4.42 5.56
N ALA A 155 21.32 5.23 6.29
CA ALA A 155 21.86 6.24 7.19
C ALA A 155 22.79 5.58 8.22
N ALA A 156 23.84 6.28 8.63
CA ALA A 156 24.83 5.75 9.58
C ALA A 156 24.23 5.35 10.94
N ASP A 157 23.11 5.97 11.32
CA ASP A 157 22.39 5.67 12.56
C ASP A 157 21.25 4.65 12.38
N ALA A 158 21.07 4.10 11.17
CA ALA A 158 20.04 3.11 10.90
C ALA A 158 20.42 1.75 11.53
N LYS A 159 19.56 1.24 12.41
CA LYS A 159 19.69 -0.09 13.03
C LYS A 159 19.20 -1.19 12.09
N VAL A 160 19.96 -1.44 11.03
CA VAL A 160 19.70 -2.49 10.03
C VAL A 160 20.63 -3.68 10.24
N ASN A 161 20.08 -4.90 10.17
CA ASN A 161 20.85 -6.14 10.34
C ASN A 161 21.30 -6.75 9.01
N PHE A 162 21.22 -6.01 7.90
CA PHE A 162 21.68 -6.47 6.59
C PHE A 162 23.16 -6.13 6.44
N GLN A 163 24.02 -7.08 6.81
CA GLN A 163 25.43 -6.98 6.52
C GLN A 163 25.61 -7.28 5.03
N GLU A 164 26.21 -6.35 4.28
CA GLU A 164 26.63 -6.50 2.87
C GLU A 164 25.53 -6.40 1.79
N LEU A 165 24.86 -5.25 1.69
CA LEU A 165 24.07 -4.90 0.51
C LEU A 165 24.86 -3.96 -0.42
N ASP A 166 24.89 -4.27 -1.72
CA ASP A 166 25.37 -3.36 -2.75
C ASP A 166 24.21 -2.49 -3.25
N PHE A 167 24.34 -1.18 -3.04
CA PHE A 167 23.36 -0.17 -3.42
C PHE A 167 23.63 0.50 -4.77
N GLY A 168 24.78 0.22 -5.40
CA GLY A 168 25.28 0.99 -6.55
C GLY A 168 24.33 1.03 -7.74
N ARG A 169 23.47 0.01 -7.89
CA ARG A 169 22.48 -0.08 -8.97
C ARG A 169 21.03 0.12 -8.52
N TRP A 170 20.80 0.43 -7.24
CA TRP A 170 19.44 0.57 -6.70
C TRP A 170 18.59 1.64 -7.40
N PRO A 171 19.11 2.82 -7.77
CA PRO A 171 18.30 3.80 -8.51
C PRO A 171 17.70 3.23 -9.80
N GLU A 172 18.45 2.39 -10.52
CA GLU A 172 18.00 1.75 -11.76
C GLU A 172 17.05 0.56 -11.49
N LEU A 173 17.42 -0.28 -10.51
CA LEU A 173 16.67 -1.50 -10.18
C LEU A 173 15.32 -1.15 -9.56
N LEU A 174 15.30 -0.31 -8.53
CA LEU A 174 14.11 0.05 -7.78
C LEU A 174 13.12 0.90 -8.59
N ARG A 175 13.59 1.58 -9.63
CA ARG A 175 12.71 2.27 -10.59
C ARG A 175 11.69 1.31 -11.22
N LYS A 176 11.99 0.02 -11.32
CA LYS A 176 11.10 -0.98 -11.95
C LYS A 176 10.33 -1.84 -10.94
N THR A 177 10.21 -1.38 -9.70
CA THR A 177 9.60 -2.16 -8.61
C THR A 177 8.60 -1.32 -7.82
N ASN A 178 7.94 -1.95 -6.85
CA ASN A 178 7.03 -1.32 -5.91
C ASN A 178 7.66 -0.10 -5.20
N LEU A 179 8.99 -0.09 -5.02
CA LEU A 179 9.72 1.02 -4.40
C LEU A 179 9.83 2.26 -5.31
N HIS A 180 9.33 2.22 -6.55
CA HIS A 180 9.04 3.41 -7.35
C HIS A 180 7.65 3.98 -7.05
N ALA A 181 6.63 3.11 -6.94
CA ALA A 181 5.25 3.50 -6.68
C ALA A 181 5.06 4.20 -5.32
N VAL A 182 5.80 3.73 -4.30
CA VAL A 182 5.70 4.25 -2.93
C VAL A 182 6.10 5.75 -2.85
N PRO A 183 7.32 6.17 -3.23
CA PRO A 183 7.72 7.58 -3.17
C PRO A 183 6.99 8.46 -4.19
N LEU A 184 6.63 7.95 -5.38
CA LEU A 184 5.89 8.77 -6.36
C LEU A 184 4.49 9.11 -5.83
N ALA A 185 3.79 8.15 -5.22
CA ALA A 185 2.45 8.38 -4.72
C ALA A 185 2.46 9.34 -3.54
N ALA A 186 3.39 9.14 -2.60
CA ALA A 186 3.57 10.02 -1.47
C ALA A 186 3.92 11.45 -1.91
N LEU A 187 4.89 11.63 -2.81
CA LEU A 187 5.25 12.95 -3.33
C LEU A 187 4.05 13.64 -3.98
N GLY A 188 3.29 12.92 -4.80
CA GLY A 188 2.11 13.44 -5.48
C GLY A 188 1.01 13.89 -4.50
N ILE A 189 0.68 13.05 -3.52
CA ILE A 189 -0.31 13.36 -2.48
C ILE A 189 0.14 14.55 -1.62
N GLY A 190 1.41 14.55 -1.19
CA GLY A 190 1.99 15.66 -0.41
C GLY A 190 2.01 16.96 -1.20
N ALA A 191 2.41 16.92 -2.47
CA ALA A 191 2.43 18.10 -3.35
C ALA A 191 1.03 18.66 -3.62
N LEU A 192 0.01 17.82 -3.77
CA LEU A 192 -1.38 18.27 -3.87
C LEU A 192 -1.81 19.01 -2.60
N TYR A 193 -1.49 18.48 -1.43
CA TYR A 193 -1.81 19.12 -0.14
C TYR A 193 -1.07 20.45 0.07
N LEU A 194 0.20 20.52 -0.36
CA LEU A 194 1.06 21.69 -0.23
C LEU A 194 0.88 22.72 -1.36
N SER A 195 0.00 22.46 -2.34
CA SER A 195 -0.29 23.37 -3.45
C SER A 195 -0.72 24.75 -2.93
N GLY A 196 0.00 25.80 -3.33
CA GLY A 196 -0.25 27.17 -2.87
C GLY A 196 0.33 27.52 -1.48
N LYS A 197 0.96 26.55 -0.80
CA LYS A 197 1.64 26.74 0.50
C LYS A 197 3.17 26.66 0.39
N GLU A 198 3.68 25.83 -0.52
CA GLU A 198 5.09 25.58 -0.74
C GLU A 198 5.45 25.84 -2.22
N GLY A 199 6.48 26.66 -2.46
CA GLY A 199 6.89 27.05 -3.83
C GLY A 199 7.40 25.88 -4.68
N ARG A 200 7.89 24.80 -4.07
CA ARG A 200 8.34 23.58 -4.76
C ARG A 200 7.20 22.63 -5.13
N ALA A 201 5.99 22.81 -4.59
CA ALA A 201 4.90 21.85 -4.71
C ALA A 201 4.49 21.57 -6.16
N GLU A 202 4.48 22.58 -7.03
CA GLU A 202 4.12 22.41 -8.45
C GLU A 202 5.12 21.52 -9.18
N ASN A 203 6.42 21.78 -9.01
CA ASN A 203 7.49 20.95 -9.59
C ASN A 203 7.46 19.51 -9.04
N TRP A 204 7.16 19.34 -7.75
CA TRP A 204 6.99 18.02 -7.14
C TRP A 204 5.80 17.26 -7.71
N LEU A 205 4.67 17.94 -7.91
CA LEU A 205 3.48 17.34 -8.51
C LEU A 205 3.72 16.94 -9.97
N GLU A 206 4.40 17.79 -10.75
CA GLU A 206 4.80 17.48 -12.13
C GLU A 206 5.72 16.25 -12.16
N THR A 207 6.71 16.20 -11.28
CA THR A 207 7.62 15.06 -11.12
C THR A 207 6.84 13.79 -10.81
N ALA A 208 6.01 13.79 -9.76
CA ALA A 208 5.19 12.64 -9.37
C ALA A 208 4.27 12.17 -10.51
N THR A 209 3.65 13.10 -11.24
CA THR A 209 2.78 12.81 -12.39
C THR A 209 3.54 12.15 -13.54
N ARG A 210 4.73 12.66 -13.87
CA ARG A 210 5.60 12.06 -14.90
C ARG A 210 6.04 10.65 -14.51
N HIS A 211 6.45 10.45 -13.26
CA HIS A 211 6.81 9.12 -12.76
C HIS A 211 5.63 8.17 -12.71
N ALA A 212 4.42 8.63 -12.33
CA ALA A 212 3.21 7.81 -12.36
C ALA A 212 2.91 7.30 -13.78
N ARG A 213 2.96 8.18 -14.79
CA ARG A 213 2.76 7.79 -16.19
C ARG A 213 3.83 6.81 -16.66
N TRP A 214 5.09 7.04 -16.29
CA TRP A 214 6.17 6.11 -16.59
C TRP A 214 5.93 4.74 -15.94
N PHE A 215 5.54 4.71 -14.66
CA PHE A 215 5.28 3.49 -13.92
C PHE A 215 4.15 2.67 -14.56
N CYS A 216 3.02 3.31 -14.88
CA CYS A 216 1.88 2.69 -15.53
C CYS A 216 2.29 1.96 -16.83
N ARG A 217 3.15 2.60 -17.64
CA ARG A 217 3.55 2.11 -18.96
C ARG A 217 4.69 1.10 -18.97
N ASN A 218 5.48 1.01 -17.89
CA ASN A 218 6.75 0.28 -17.92
C ASN A 218 6.90 -0.79 -16.84
N VAL A 219 6.06 -0.80 -15.80
CA VAL A 219 6.18 -1.77 -14.69
C VAL A 219 5.12 -2.86 -14.77
N TYR A 220 3.87 -2.51 -15.06
CA TYR A 220 2.84 -3.50 -15.38
C TYR A 220 3.08 -4.09 -16.76
N LEU A 221 2.79 -5.38 -16.92
CA LEU A 221 2.82 -6.04 -18.23
C LEU A 221 1.55 -5.71 -19.03
N PRO A 222 1.56 -5.90 -20.38
CA PRO A 222 0.43 -5.52 -21.23
C PRO A 222 -0.91 -6.14 -20.82
N ASP A 223 -0.93 -7.38 -20.32
CA ASP A 223 -2.13 -8.04 -19.81
C ASP A 223 -2.58 -7.58 -18.39
N GLY A 224 -1.91 -6.59 -17.81
CA GLY A 224 -2.16 -6.04 -16.47
C GLY A 224 -1.51 -6.82 -15.34
N SER A 225 -0.74 -7.88 -15.63
CA SER A 225 -0.03 -8.64 -14.59
C SER A 225 1.18 -7.88 -14.04
N TYR A 226 1.60 -8.29 -12.84
CA TYR A 226 2.70 -7.66 -12.10
C TYR A 226 3.75 -8.71 -11.70
N PRO A 227 5.02 -8.48 -12.03
CA PRO A 227 6.03 -9.54 -11.97
C PRO A 227 6.52 -9.87 -10.54
N GLU A 228 6.31 -9.00 -9.54
CA GLU A 228 6.78 -9.21 -8.15
C GLU A 228 5.79 -10.02 -7.28
N GLY A 229 4.74 -10.59 -7.86
CA GLY A 229 3.70 -11.33 -7.14
C GLY A 229 2.55 -10.48 -6.60
N ILE A 230 1.53 -11.16 -6.07
CA ILE A 230 0.25 -10.53 -5.68
C ILE A 230 0.38 -9.57 -4.50
N SER A 231 1.23 -9.86 -3.51
CA SER A 231 1.38 -8.99 -2.34
C SER A 231 2.05 -7.67 -2.72
N TYR A 232 3.08 -7.70 -3.57
CA TYR A 232 3.73 -6.48 -4.07
C TYR A 232 2.93 -5.76 -5.14
N TRP A 233 2.18 -6.48 -5.97
CA TRP A 233 1.15 -5.88 -6.82
C TRP A 233 0.17 -5.07 -5.97
N ALA A 234 -0.37 -5.67 -4.92
CA ALA A 234 -1.35 -5.03 -4.06
C ALA A 234 -0.78 -3.79 -3.36
N TYR A 235 0.48 -3.88 -2.91
CA TYR A 235 1.16 -2.75 -2.30
C TYR A 235 1.35 -1.60 -3.31
N ALA A 236 2.05 -1.85 -4.42
CA ALA A 236 2.35 -0.81 -5.42
C ALA A 236 1.08 -0.20 -6.03
N THR A 237 0.08 -1.03 -6.30
CA THR A 237 -1.17 -0.60 -6.93
C THR A 237 -2.01 0.25 -6.00
N GLU A 238 -2.07 -0.05 -4.70
CA GLU A 238 -2.78 0.82 -3.76
C GLU A 238 -2.15 2.22 -3.70
N GLU A 239 -0.82 2.29 -3.62
CA GLU A 239 -0.07 3.55 -3.59
C GLU A 239 -0.41 4.39 -4.83
N LEU A 240 -0.21 3.78 -6.01
CA LEU A 240 -0.44 4.44 -7.29
C LEU A 240 -1.89 4.90 -7.43
N LEU A 241 -2.87 4.00 -7.25
CA LEU A 241 -4.28 4.32 -7.49
C LEU A 241 -4.82 5.35 -6.50
N THR A 242 -4.31 5.37 -5.26
CA THR A 242 -4.67 6.42 -4.29
C THR A 242 -4.19 7.79 -4.77
N PHE A 243 -2.97 7.88 -5.31
CA PHE A 243 -2.49 9.12 -5.92
C PHE A 243 -3.26 9.48 -7.20
N LEU A 244 -3.50 8.54 -8.11
CA LEU A 244 -4.24 8.81 -9.35
C LEU A 244 -5.66 9.30 -9.06
N TRP A 245 -6.33 8.72 -8.07
CA TRP A 245 -7.63 9.19 -7.61
C TRP A 245 -7.57 10.65 -7.09
N ALA A 246 -6.55 10.98 -6.28
CA ALA A 246 -6.37 12.34 -5.79
C ALA A 246 -6.07 13.31 -6.95
N LEU A 247 -5.24 12.90 -7.90
CA LEU A 247 -4.86 13.70 -9.06
C LEU A 247 -6.06 14.01 -9.97
N GLU A 248 -6.87 13.00 -10.30
CA GLU A 248 -8.11 13.17 -11.05
C GLU A 248 -9.06 14.12 -10.30
N ARG A 249 -9.23 13.93 -9.00
CA ARG A 249 -10.14 14.73 -8.17
C ARG A 249 -9.74 16.20 -8.05
N PHE A 250 -8.45 16.50 -7.89
CA PHE A 250 -7.98 17.84 -7.56
C PHE A 250 -7.38 18.61 -8.75
N LYS A 251 -6.98 17.91 -9.82
CA LYS A 251 -6.40 18.53 -11.02
C LYS A 251 -7.14 18.15 -12.31
N SER A 252 -8.20 17.33 -12.23
CA SER A 252 -8.95 16.84 -13.40
C SER A 252 -8.05 16.15 -14.42
N LEU A 253 -6.95 15.56 -13.96
CA LEU A 253 -6.01 14.80 -14.79
C LEU A 253 -6.22 13.32 -14.52
N ASP A 254 -6.75 12.63 -15.52
CA ASP A 254 -7.01 11.20 -15.46
C ASP A 254 -5.82 10.42 -16.03
N LEU A 255 -5.19 9.58 -15.19
CA LEU A 255 -4.15 8.65 -15.61
C LEU A 255 -4.57 7.18 -15.46
N PHE A 256 -5.83 6.90 -15.09
CA PHE A 256 -6.30 5.52 -14.99
C PHE A 256 -6.30 4.83 -16.36
N ASP A 257 -6.50 5.59 -17.44
CA ASP A 257 -6.45 5.10 -18.84
C ASP A 257 -5.06 4.62 -19.27
N GLU A 258 -4.01 4.93 -18.50
CA GLU A 258 -2.65 4.40 -18.73
C GLU A 258 -2.49 2.96 -18.23
N LEU A 259 -3.49 2.41 -17.54
CA LEU A 259 -3.46 1.09 -16.92
C LEU A 259 -4.46 0.15 -17.58
N ASN A 260 -4.06 -1.11 -17.77
CA ASN A 260 -4.99 -2.20 -18.07
C ASN A 260 -5.70 -2.66 -16.78
N LEU A 261 -6.64 -1.84 -16.28
CA LEU A 261 -7.39 -2.13 -15.05
C LEU A 261 -8.16 -3.46 -15.09
N PRO A 262 -8.86 -3.84 -16.18
CA PRO A 262 -9.48 -5.17 -16.28
C PRO A 262 -8.44 -6.30 -16.19
N GLY A 263 -7.26 -6.10 -16.79
CA GLY A 263 -6.12 -7.00 -16.67
C GLY A 263 -5.63 -7.17 -15.23
N GLN A 264 -5.61 -6.08 -14.45
CA GLN A 264 -5.25 -6.13 -13.03
C GLN A 264 -6.28 -6.91 -12.19
N VAL A 265 -7.58 -6.74 -12.47
CA VAL A 265 -8.65 -7.54 -11.83
C VAL A 265 -8.45 -9.02 -12.14
N ARG A 266 -8.21 -9.34 -13.42
CA ARG A 266 -7.91 -10.70 -13.88
C ARG A 266 -6.68 -11.28 -13.19
N PHE A 267 -5.59 -10.53 -13.08
CA PHE A 267 -4.34 -10.95 -12.41
C PHE A 267 -4.60 -11.28 -10.93
N ALA A 268 -5.19 -10.34 -10.19
CA ALA A 268 -5.42 -10.48 -8.76
C ALA A 268 -6.35 -11.66 -8.41
N LEU A 269 -7.39 -11.87 -9.22
CA LEU A 269 -8.33 -12.96 -9.05
C LEU A 269 -7.76 -14.32 -9.48
N ALA A 270 -6.95 -14.35 -10.54
CA ALA A 270 -6.28 -15.56 -11.00
C ALA A 270 -5.33 -16.14 -9.95
N LEU A 271 -4.80 -15.31 -9.03
CA LEU A 271 -3.90 -15.74 -7.97
C LEU A 271 -4.61 -16.10 -6.65
N GLN A 272 -5.94 -16.02 -6.57
CA GLN A 272 -6.68 -16.48 -5.37
C GLN A 272 -6.66 -18.01 -5.26
N ALA A 273 -6.48 -18.53 -4.04
CA ALA A 273 -6.43 -19.97 -3.75
C ALA A 273 -7.42 -20.35 -2.62
N GLY A 274 -8.63 -19.77 -2.61
CA GLY A 274 -9.62 -19.99 -1.56
C GLY A 274 -9.28 -19.22 -0.29
N SER A 275 -9.42 -19.85 0.87
CA SER A 275 -9.06 -19.29 2.17
C SER A 275 -8.24 -20.27 3.01
N ALA A 276 -7.55 -19.73 4.01
CA ALA A 276 -6.74 -20.45 4.98
C ALA A 276 -7.14 -20.04 6.40
N ASP A 277 -7.11 -21.01 7.31
CA ASP A 277 -7.34 -20.76 8.74
C ASP A 277 -6.13 -20.04 9.32
N VAL A 278 -6.38 -18.97 10.08
CA VAL A 278 -5.30 -18.13 10.65
C VAL A 278 -5.07 -18.38 12.14
N GLY A 279 -5.81 -19.33 12.73
CA GLY A 279 -5.76 -19.62 14.16
C GLY A 279 -6.21 -18.43 15.04
N PRO A 280 -6.21 -18.58 16.37
CA PRO A 280 -6.46 -17.46 17.28
C PRO A 280 -5.23 -16.55 17.36
N GLY A 281 -5.41 -15.23 17.26
CA GLY A 281 -4.31 -14.29 17.50
C GLY A 281 -4.55 -12.89 16.97
N LYS A 282 -3.53 -12.03 17.11
CA LYS A 282 -3.52 -10.72 16.45
C LYS A 282 -3.17 -10.90 14.98
N HIS A 283 -4.06 -10.43 14.11
CA HIS A 283 -3.89 -10.56 12.67
C HIS A 283 -3.41 -9.25 12.01
N ASN A 284 -3.07 -8.22 12.78
CA ASN A 284 -2.32 -7.01 12.38
C ASN A 284 -2.67 -6.47 10.97
N GLY A 285 -3.95 -6.19 10.70
CA GLY A 285 -4.42 -5.63 9.43
C GLY A 285 -4.80 -6.65 8.35
N PHE A 286 -4.69 -7.95 8.63
CA PHE A 286 -5.34 -8.96 7.81
C PHE A 286 -6.85 -8.96 8.05
N LEU A 287 -7.62 -9.04 6.97
CA LEU A 287 -9.06 -9.20 7.01
C LEU A 287 -9.42 -10.64 7.32
N VAL A 288 -9.84 -10.89 8.55
CA VAL A 288 -10.27 -12.21 9.01
C VAL A 288 -11.78 -12.29 9.05
N ARG A 289 -12.33 -13.30 8.37
CA ARG A 289 -13.75 -13.61 8.30
C ARG A 289 -13.94 -15.05 8.76
N ASP A 290 -14.72 -15.24 9.82
CA ASP A 290 -14.97 -16.56 10.42
C ASP A 290 -13.70 -17.37 10.74
N GLY A 291 -12.65 -16.68 11.21
CA GLY A 291 -11.35 -17.30 11.55
C GLY A 291 -10.43 -17.60 10.36
N ARG A 292 -10.77 -17.09 9.16
CA ARG A 292 -10.08 -17.40 7.91
C ARG A 292 -9.70 -16.13 7.16
N THR A 293 -8.64 -16.21 6.36
CA THR A 293 -8.20 -15.14 5.44
C THR A 293 -8.10 -15.70 4.01
N PRO A 294 -8.31 -14.88 2.96
CA PRO A 294 -8.04 -15.30 1.59
C PRO A 294 -6.60 -15.81 1.42
N ASP A 295 -6.48 -16.98 0.81
CA ASP A 295 -5.21 -17.63 0.49
C ASP A 295 -4.86 -17.38 -0.97
N VAL A 296 -3.58 -17.48 -1.33
CA VAL A 296 -3.09 -17.11 -2.65
C VAL A 296 -2.06 -18.09 -3.21
N VAL A 297 -1.98 -18.13 -4.53
CA VAL A 297 -0.83 -18.69 -5.24
C VAL A 297 0.40 -17.88 -4.84
N ASN A 298 1.32 -18.51 -4.12
CA ASN A 298 2.44 -17.87 -3.43
C ASN A 298 3.72 -17.80 -4.28
N PHE A 299 3.59 -17.47 -5.57
CA PHE A 299 4.76 -17.20 -6.41
C PHE A 299 5.38 -15.85 -6.06
N SER A 300 6.71 -15.79 -6.07
CA SER A 300 7.47 -14.64 -5.56
C SER A 300 7.20 -14.40 -4.06
N ASP A 301 7.61 -13.26 -3.51
CA ASP A 301 7.30 -12.86 -2.14
C ASP A 301 5.80 -12.52 -1.97
N ALA A 302 4.95 -13.56 -1.94
CA ALA A 302 3.50 -13.47 -1.89
C ALA A 302 2.94 -14.19 -0.65
N LYS A 303 2.70 -13.40 0.41
CA LYS A 303 2.21 -13.91 1.71
C LYS A 303 0.71 -13.81 1.92
N HIS A 304 0.11 -12.79 1.33
CA HIS A 304 -1.28 -12.43 1.56
C HIS A 304 -1.94 -11.97 0.28
N SER A 305 -3.26 -12.12 0.26
CA SER A 305 -4.10 -11.53 -0.80
C SER A 305 -4.02 -10.01 -0.78
N PHE A 306 -4.62 -9.40 -1.78
CA PHE A 306 -4.49 -7.98 -2.03
C PHE A 306 -5.19 -7.09 -0.99
N ARG A 307 -4.83 -5.81 -1.04
CA ARG A 307 -5.42 -4.78 -0.19
C ARG A 307 -6.78 -4.34 -0.72
N MET A 308 -7.72 -4.12 0.19
CA MET A 308 -9.09 -3.73 -0.16
C MET A 308 -9.14 -2.43 -0.95
N ALA A 309 -8.33 -1.42 -0.60
CA ALA A 309 -8.38 -0.12 -1.27
C ALA A 309 -7.91 -0.18 -2.73
N ALA A 310 -6.85 -0.95 -3.03
CA ALA A 310 -6.39 -1.16 -4.40
C ALA A 310 -7.51 -1.67 -5.32
N MET A 311 -8.20 -2.73 -4.91
CA MET A 311 -9.28 -3.31 -5.72
C MET A 311 -10.53 -2.42 -5.75
N ALA A 312 -10.85 -1.74 -4.65
CA ALA A 312 -11.98 -0.82 -4.59
C ALA A 312 -11.80 0.41 -5.50
N TRP A 313 -10.58 0.93 -5.66
CA TRP A 313 -10.31 2.00 -6.63
C TRP A 313 -10.58 1.54 -8.07
N ILE A 314 -10.19 0.30 -8.41
CA ILE A 314 -10.48 -0.28 -9.73
C ILE A 314 -12.00 -0.42 -9.92
N ALA A 315 -12.70 -0.97 -8.93
CA ALA A 315 -14.15 -1.13 -8.94
C ALA A 315 -14.87 0.20 -9.16
N ASN A 316 -14.44 1.27 -8.48
CA ASN A 316 -15.00 2.60 -8.65
C ASN A 316 -14.79 3.15 -10.06
N LYS A 317 -13.56 3.06 -10.58
CA LYS A 317 -13.20 3.65 -11.86
C LYS A 317 -13.95 2.98 -13.01
N LEU A 318 -14.00 1.65 -13.00
CA LEU A 318 -14.64 0.87 -14.05
C LEU A 318 -16.13 0.65 -13.81
N ARG A 319 -16.65 0.96 -12.61
CA ARG A 319 -17.95 0.49 -12.11
C ARG A 319 -18.09 -1.04 -12.28
N ASP A 320 -16.99 -1.77 -12.05
CA ASP A 320 -16.85 -3.19 -12.33
C ASP A 320 -17.39 -4.05 -11.16
N PRO A 321 -18.44 -4.87 -11.39
CA PRO A 321 -19.02 -5.66 -10.31
C PRO A 321 -18.16 -6.82 -9.80
N VAL A 322 -17.27 -7.33 -10.65
CA VAL A 322 -16.32 -8.39 -10.30
C VAL A 322 -15.22 -7.83 -9.41
N ALA A 323 -14.69 -6.64 -9.74
CA ALA A 323 -13.73 -5.92 -8.91
C ALA A 323 -14.34 -5.55 -7.55
N GLN A 324 -15.60 -5.07 -7.52
CA GLN A 324 -16.29 -4.76 -6.27
C GLN A 324 -16.40 -6.01 -5.37
N ARG A 325 -16.91 -7.12 -5.92
CA ARG A 325 -16.98 -8.38 -5.19
C ARG A 325 -15.58 -8.83 -4.71
N ALA A 326 -14.55 -8.68 -5.54
CA ALA A 326 -13.17 -9.00 -5.18
C ALA A 326 -12.66 -8.18 -4.00
N ALA A 327 -12.90 -6.86 -3.98
CA ALA A 327 -12.54 -6.00 -2.87
C ALA A 327 -13.20 -6.44 -1.55
N LEU A 328 -14.47 -6.86 -1.61
CA LEU A 328 -15.27 -7.17 -0.43
C LEU A 328 -15.10 -8.62 0.08
N GLU A 329 -14.85 -9.59 -0.81
CA GLU A 329 -14.77 -11.01 -0.45
C GLU A 329 -13.33 -11.56 -0.46
N ARG A 330 -12.42 -11.00 -1.27
CA ARG A 330 -11.10 -11.59 -1.56
C ARG A 330 -9.92 -10.74 -1.12
N ALA A 331 -10.15 -9.51 -0.69
CA ALA A 331 -9.09 -8.73 -0.04
C ALA A 331 -8.65 -9.40 1.26
N GLY A 332 -7.33 -9.55 1.39
CA GLY A 332 -6.67 -10.13 2.56
C GLY A 332 -6.17 -9.09 3.55
N VAL A 333 -6.06 -7.82 3.13
CA VAL A 333 -5.54 -6.72 3.96
C VAL A 333 -6.46 -5.51 3.85
N TRP A 334 -6.59 -4.77 4.95
CA TRP A 334 -7.25 -3.47 4.96
C TRP A 334 -6.38 -2.40 5.62
N ASP A 335 -6.66 -1.15 5.24
CA ASP A 335 -6.21 0.02 5.96
C ASP A 335 -7.23 1.17 5.84
N GLU A 336 -6.95 2.31 6.45
CA GLU A 336 -7.88 3.42 6.52
C GLU A 336 -8.20 4.04 5.13
N PHE A 337 -7.39 3.81 4.09
CA PHE A 337 -7.72 4.23 2.72
C PHE A 337 -8.89 3.44 2.14
N ALA A 338 -9.15 2.21 2.60
CA ALA A 338 -10.31 1.43 2.18
C ALA A 338 -11.64 2.14 2.56
N LEU A 339 -11.66 2.91 3.66
CA LEU A 339 -12.81 3.71 4.05
C LEU A 339 -13.12 4.86 3.07
N LEU A 340 -12.13 5.27 2.28
CA LEU A 340 -12.30 6.22 1.17
C LEU A 340 -12.57 5.51 -0.16
N ALA A 341 -11.91 4.39 -0.40
CA ALA A 341 -11.92 3.69 -1.67
C ALA A 341 -13.21 2.91 -1.91
N VAL A 342 -13.81 2.29 -0.90
CA VAL A 342 -15.03 1.50 -1.14
C VAL A 342 -16.21 2.42 -1.46
N ASP A 343 -16.88 2.17 -2.58
CA ASP A 343 -18.16 2.78 -2.92
C ASP A 343 -19.27 1.71 -2.90
N PRO A 344 -20.17 1.72 -1.90
CA PRO A 344 -21.29 0.79 -1.84
C PRO A 344 -22.28 0.91 -3.00
N ASP A 345 -22.19 1.97 -3.82
CA ASP A 345 -23.08 2.16 -4.96
C ASP A 345 -22.58 1.42 -6.22
N VAL A 346 -21.36 0.86 -6.20
CA VAL A 346 -20.89 -0.03 -7.28
C VAL A 346 -21.58 -1.39 -7.13
N PRO A 347 -22.23 -1.92 -8.18
CA PRO A 347 -22.88 -3.23 -8.10
C PRO A 347 -21.88 -4.34 -7.77
N GLU A 348 -22.35 -5.44 -7.20
CA GLU A 348 -21.53 -6.64 -6.93
C GLU A 348 -21.91 -7.76 -7.89
N ALA A 349 -20.92 -8.49 -8.41
CA ALA A 349 -21.15 -9.65 -9.25
C ALA A 349 -21.77 -10.81 -8.45
N GLN A 350 -22.85 -11.41 -8.96
CA GLN A 350 -23.49 -12.55 -8.29
C GLN A 350 -22.69 -13.84 -8.36
N ALA A 351 -21.84 -13.99 -9.38
CA ALA A 351 -20.96 -15.14 -9.57
C ALA A 351 -19.58 -14.70 -10.08
N TRP A 352 -18.56 -15.52 -9.79
CA TRP A 352 -17.24 -15.33 -10.36
C TRP A 352 -17.22 -15.74 -11.84
N PRO A 353 -16.53 -14.98 -12.72
CA PRO A 353 -16.50 -15.30 -14.14
C PRO A 353 -15.82 -16.66 -14.44
N ALA A 354 -16.48 -17.51 -15.22
CA ALA A 354 -15.95 -18.83 -15.59
C ALA A 354 -14.64 -18.73 -16.40
N HIS A 355 -14.47 -17.68 -17.21
CA HIS A 355 -13.24 -17.48 -18.00
C HIS A 355 -11.99 -17.21 -17.14
N LEU A 356 -12.16 -16.91 -15.84
CA LEU A 356 -11.05 -16.77 -14.88
C LEU A 356 -10.64 -18.11 -14.24
N GLN A 357 -11.28 -19.22 -14.61
CA GLN A 357 -10.88 -20.55 -14.13
C GLN A 357 -9.64 -21.11 -14.84
N SER A 358 -9.27 -20.57 -16.00
CA SER A 358 -8.04 -20.92 -16.71
C SER A 358 -7.41 -19.65 -17.28
N VAL A 359 -6.28 -19.25 -16.72
CA VAL A 359 -5.63 -17.97 -16.98
C VAL A 359 -4.17 -18.21 -17.33
N ARG A 360 -3.72 -17.61 -18.43
CA ARG A 360 -2.31 -17.48 -18.80
C ARG A 360 -1.93 -16.01 -18.79
N LEU A 361 -0.95 -15.65 -17.98
CA LEU A 361 -0.48 -14.28 -17.81
C LEU A 361 0.77 -14.01 -18.67
N ASP A 362 1.01 -12.74 -19.00
CA ASP A 362 2.22 -12.30 -19.70
C ASP A 362 3.49 -12.48 -18.86
N THR A 363 3.36 -12.59 -17.53
CA THR A 363 4.46 -13.05 -16.66
C THR A 363 4.95 -14.45 -17.01
N GLY A 364 4.20 -15.22 -17.80
CA GLY A 364 4.44 -16.64 -18.08
C GLY A 364 3.76 -17.56 -17.08
N TRP A 365 2.96 -17.02 -16.15
CA TRP A 365 2.27 -17.82 -15.13
C TRP A 365 0.96 -18.38 -15.69
N VAL A 366 0.69 -19.65 -15.39
CA VAL A 366 -0.55 -20.31 -15.79
C VAL A 366 -1.26 -20.79 -14.54
N ILE A 367 -2.53 -20.41 -14.39
CA ILE A 367 -3.36 -20.81 -13.27
C ILE A 367 -4.62 -21.48 -13.79
N TRP A 368 -4.96 -22.63 -13.22
CA TRP A 368 -6.18 -23.36 -13.47
C TRP A 368 -6.88 -23.69 -12.16
N ARG A 369 -8.22 -23.69 -12.17
CA ARG A 369 -9.05 -24.07 -11.02
C ARG A 369 -10.35 -24.75 -11.43
N THR A 370 -10.92 -25.57 -10.55
CA THR A 370 -12.26 -26.18 -10.76
C THR A 370 -13.41 -25.25 -10.40
N GLY A 371 -13.16 -24.24 -9.56
CA GLY A 371 -14.18 -23.36 -9.01
C GLY A 371 -13.58 -22.28 -8.10
N TRP A 372 -14.38 -21.75 -7.19
CA TRP A 372 -14.03 -20.61 -6.31
C TRP A 372 -14.28 -20.85 -4.82
N SER A 373 -14.77 -22.03 -4.46
CA SER A 373 -14.92 -22.46 -3.07
C SER A 373 -13.55 -22.87 -2.49
N ASP A 374 -13.46 -23.00 -1.17
CA ASP A 374 -12.22 -23.41 -0.51
C ASP A 374 -11.82 -24.86 -0.80
N ARG A 375 -12.76 -25.68 -1.29
CA ARG A 375 -12.50 -27.07 -1.64
C ARG A 375 -12.15 -27.27 -3.10
N ASP A 376 -12.32 -26.23 -3.93
CA ASP A 376 -11.96 -26.30 -5.33
C ASP A 376 -10.44 -26.47 -5.50
N THR A 377 -10.08 -27.20 -6.54
CA THR A 377 -8.66 -27.41 -6.89
C THR A 377 -8.12 -26.15 -7.54
N VAL A 378 -6.91 -25.76 -7.18
CA VAL A 378 -6.11 -24.71 -7.83
C VAL A 378 -4.74 -25.30 -8.17
N VAL A 379 -4.38 -25.26 -9.45
CA VAL A 379 -3.05 -25.59 -9.95
C VAL A 379 -2.47 -24.32 -10.52
N ALA A 380 -1.25 -23.97 -10.13
CA ALA A 380 -0.53 -22.88 -10.77
C ALA A 380 0.88 -23.32 -11.16
N PHE A 381 1.33 -22.84 -12.31
CA PHE A 381 2.65 -23.10 -12.87
C PHE A 381 3.37 -21.77 -13.08
N ARG A 382 4.52 -21.60 -12.42
CA ARG A 382 5.37 -20.41 -12.56
C ARG A 382 6.36 -20.63 -13.69
N SER A 383 6.18 -19.95 -14.80
CA SER A 383 7.20 -19.85 -15.86
C SER A 383 7.54 -18.38 -16.13
N GLY A 384 8.34 -18.12 -17.15
CA GLY A 384 8.70 -16.76 -17.58
C GLY A 384 10.03 -16.24 -17.04
N GLY A 385 10.24 -14.94 -17.22
CA GLY A 385 11.51 -14.26 -16.99
C GLY A 385 11.78 -13.88 -15.53
N PRO A 386 13.00 -13.37 -15.25
CA PRO A 386 13.34 -12.80 -13.95
C PRO A 386 12.48 -11.60 -13.58
N ALA A 387 12.28 -11.42 -12.28
CA ALA A 387 11.59 -10.31 -11.67
C ALA A 387 12.21 -9.97 -10.30
N ASN A 388 12.03 -8.75 -9.83
CA ASN A 388 12.33 -8.45 -8.43
C ASN A 388 11.35 -9.21 -7.50
N HIS A 389 11.77 -9.49 -6.26
CA HIS A 389 11.02 -10.32 -5.30
C HIS A 389 10.68 -11.75 -5.80
N GLU A 390 11.26 -12.20 -6.93
CA GLU A 390 11.11 -13.58 -7.36
C GLU A 390 11.93 -14.52 -6.46
N HIS A 391 11.51 -15.78 -6.39
CA HIS A 391 12.37 -16.85 -5.90
C HIS A 391 13.06 -17.56 -7.07
N ALA A 392 13.93 -18.50 -6.75
CA ALA A 392 14.48 -19.44 -7.73
C ALA A 392 13.43 -20.53 -8.10
N ASP A 393 12.18 -20.11 -8.35
CA ASP A 393 10.98 -20.95 -8.51
C ASP A 393 10.54 -21.09 -9.99
N ARG A 394 11.43 -20.87 -10.96
CA ARG A 394 11.08 -21.06 -12.39
C ARG A 394 10.79 -22.52 -12.69
N ASN A 395 9.69 -22.75 -13.41
CA ASN A 395 9.13 -24.04 -13.76
C ASN A 395 8.64 -24.87 -12.55
N THR A 396 8.27 -24.20 -11.45
CA THR A 396 7.59 -24.86 -10.32
C THR A 396 6.09 -24.95 -10.53
N VAL A 397 5.48 -25.92 -9.86
CA VAL A 397 4.03 -26.11 -9.79
C VAL A 397 3.60 -26.07 -8.33
N VAL A 398 2.52 -25.34 -8.06
CA VAL A 398 1.79 -25.43 -6.79
C VAL A 398 0.40 -26.01 -7.03
N LEU A 399 -0.10 -26.75 -6.04
CA LEU A 399 -1.37 -27.46 -6.08
C LEU A 399 -2.05 -27.36 -4.71
N LYS A 400 -3.23 -26.75 -4.70
CA LYS A 400 -4.18 -26.80 -3.58
C LYS A 400 -5.40 -27.59 -4.00
N ALA A 401 -5.86 -28.52 -3.18
CA ALA A 401 -7.08 -29.28 -3.42
C ALA A 401 -7.75 -29.66 -2.09
N ASN A 402 -9.09 -29.70 -2.06
CA ASN A 402 -9.86 -30.04 -0.85
C ASN A 402 -9.54 -29.17 0.37
N GLY A 403 -9.10 -27.92 0.17
CA GLY A 403 -8.71 -27.00 1.23
C GLY A 403 -7.25 -27.10 1.69
N GLU A 404 -6.47 -28.03 1.15
CA GLU A 404 -5.09 -28.28 1.58
C GLU A 404 -4.08 -28.06 0.45
N TRP A 405 -2.93 -27.50 0.80
CA TRP A 405 -1.78 -27.41 -0.11
C TRP A 405 -1.08 -28.77 -0.20
N LEU A 406 -1.13 -29.40 -1.38
CA LEU A 406 -0.45 -30.67 -1.66
C LEU A 406 0.97 -30.42 -2.21
N LEU A 407 1.13 -29.37 -3.01
CA LEU A 407 2.41 -28.84 -3.48
C LEU A 407 2.40 -27.34 -3.25
N ARG A 408 3.38 -26.81 -2.50
CA ARG A 408 3.46 -25.38 -2.16
C ARG A 408 4.88 -24.91 -2.36
N ASP A 409 5.03 -23.65 -2.78
CA ASP A 409 6.32 -23.00 -2.73
C ASP A 409 6.75 -22.83 -1.26
N PRO A 410 7.88 -23.42 -0.82
CA PRO A 410 8.33 -23.32 0.57
C PRO A 410 8.91 -21.95 0.92
N ALA A 411 9.27 -21.14 -0.08
CA ALA A 411 9.85 -19.81 0.09
C ALA A 411 8.79 -18.70 0.01
N GLY A 412 7.60 -18.97 -0.52
CA GLY A 412 6.48 -18.01 -0.49
C GLY A 412 6.22 -17.49 0.92
N ALA A 413 6.39 -16.18 1.10
CA ALA A 413 6.49 -15.48 2.38
C ALA A 413 5.32 -15.67 3.35
#